data_AF-A0A6J8AUU2-F1
#
_entry.id   AF-A0A6J8AUU2-F1
#
_cell.length_a   1.000
_cell.length_b   1.000
_cell.length_c   1.000
_cell.angle_alpha   90.00
_cell.angle_beta   90.00
_cell.angle_gamma   90.00
#
_symmetry.space_group_name_H-M   'P 1'
#
loop_
_entity.id
_entity.type
_entity.pdbx_description
1 polymer ?
#
loop_
_entity_poly.entity_id
_entity_poly.type
_entity_poly.pdbx_seq_one_letter_code
_entity_poly.pdbx_strand_id
1 'polypeptide(L)'
;MVENALHILLMKESFRVSLPSAHETDITEADSSECDEIVEKACELYDRFVAGEETTESVEQSSILSEINTKLVATKEILCKSRTSSLWLNFCRMTNILSKFLIAERTGNWDLHLSSIQEMLPFFVAAGHNLYAKSAYVYLSMMQRLEIDHPEVYRHFKAGHHVLRRTDRFEKQ
;
A
#
# COMPACT_ATOMS: atom_id res chain seq x y z
N MET A 1 13.18 23.29 18.06
CA MET A 1 13.21 24.39 17.07
C MET A 1 14.60 24.70 16.52
N VAL A 2 15.70 24.48 17.27
CA VAL A 2 17.08 24.74 16.79
C VAL A 2 17.61 23.63 15.83
N GLU A 3 17.20 22.37 16.02
CA GLU A 3 17.61 21.26 15.14
C GLU A 3 17.10 21.38 13.71
N ASN A 4 15.85 21.84 13.52
CA ASN A 4 15.32 22.09 12.18
C ASN A 4 16.10 23.20 11.48
N ALA A 5 16.44 24.28 12.19
CA ALA A 5 17.24 25.37 11.64
C ALA A 5 18.65 24.91 11.25
N LEU A 6 19.27 24.03 12.05
CA LEU A 6 20.59 23.47 11.77
C LEU A 6 20.56 22.52 10.55
N HIS A 7 19.51 21.69 10.44
CA HIS A 7 19.32 20.78 9.32
C HIS A 7 19.03 21.54 8.01
N ILE A 8 18.34 22.69 8.09
CA ILE A 8 18.06 23.58 6.97
C ILE A 8 19.33 24.33 6.52
N LEU A 9 20.17 24.77 7.45
CA LEU A 9 21.46 25.41 7.16
C LEU A 9 22.45 24.44 6.51
N LEU A 10 22.56 23.21 7.01
CA LEU A 10 23.41 22.17 6.43
C LEU A 10 23.02 21.83 4.99
N MET A 11 21.71 21.73 4.71
CA MET A 11 21.18 21.49 3.36
C MET A 11 21.51 22.63 2.38
N LYS A 12 21.53 23.88 2.85
CA LYS A 12 21.83 25.07 2.05
C LYS A 12 23.30 25.10 1.63
N GLU A 13 24.20 24.72 2.53
CA GLU A 13 25.65 24.70 2.32
C GLU A 13 26.10 23.56 1.40
N SER A 14 25.49 22.37 1.55
CA SER A 14 25.90 21.18 0.81
C SER A 14 25.33 21.07 -0.61
N PHE A 15 24.17 21.67 -0.89
CA PHE A 15 23.48 21.44 -2.18
C PHE A 15 23.33 22.66 -3.09
N ARG A 16 23.64 23.90 -2.67
CA ARG A 16 23.42 25.13 -3.47
C ARG A 16 22.06 25.18 -4.19
N VAL A 17 21.02 24.61 -3.58
CA VAL A 17 19.66 24.63 -4.13
C VAL A 17 18.93 25.87 -3.60
N SER A 18 18.45 26.72 -4.51
CA SER A 18 17.49 27.77 -4.16
C SER A 18 16.15 27.13 -3.82
N LEU A 19 15.63 27.40 -2.62
CA LEU A 19 14.31 26.93 -2.19
C LEU A 19 13.20 27.51 -3.08
N PRO A 20 12.21 26.71 -3.49
CA PRO A 20 10.95 27.23 -3.98
C PRO A 20 10.25 27.98 -2.84
N SER A 21 9.70 29.15 -3.17
CA SER A 21 8.79 29.89 -2.31
C SER A 21 7.74 28.94 -1.73
N ALA A 22 7.57 28.96 -0.41
CA ALA A 22 6.51 28.27 0.27
C ALA A 22 5.17 28.74 -0.33
N HIS A 23 4.59 27.93 -1.21
CA HIS A 23 3.16 27.91 -1.34
C HIS A 23 2.69 26.99 -0.22
N GLU A 24 2.51 27.57 0.96
CA GLU A 24 1.66 27.01 1.99
C GLU A 24 0.33 26.68 1.30
N THR A 25 0.06 25.39 1.17
CA THR A 25 -1.30 24.93 0.93
C THR A 25 -1.94 24.97 2.29
N ASP A 26 -2.70 26.04 2.53
CA ASP A 26 -3.53 26.22 3.72
C ASP A 26 -4.40 24.97 3.91
N ILE A 27 -4.03 24.12 4.85
CA ILE A 27 -4.97 23.20 5.47
C ILE A 27 -5.71 24.07 6.49
N THR A 28 -6.88 24.58 6.11
CA THR A 28 -7.67 25.43 7.00
C THR A 28 -8.11 24.64 8.23
N GLU A 29 -8.15 25.26 9.42
CA GLU A 29 -8.53 24.61 10.69
C GLU A 29 -9.91 23.91 10.64
N ALA A 30 -10.81 24.36 9.75
CA ALA A 30 -12.11 23.75 9.50
C ALA A 30 -12.03 22.34 8.87
N ASP A 31 -11.06 22.10 7.98
CA ASP A 31 -10.84 20.81 7.31
C ASP A 31 -10.30 19.74 8.28
N SER A 32 -9.55 20.17 9.30
CA SER A 32 -9.07 19.30 10.38
C SER A 32 -10.22 18.82 11.27
N SER A 33 -11.09 19.74 11.69
CA SER A 33 -12.20 19.44 12.59
C SER A 33 -13.23 18.49 11.98
N GLU A 34 -13.48 18.59 10.68
CA GLU A 34 -14.43 17.71 9.98
C GLU A 34 -13.85 16.31 9.72
N CYS A 35 -12.52 16.18 9.63
CA CYS A 35 -11.86 14.88 9.60
C CYS A 35 -11.92 14.18 10.97
N ASP A 36 -11.71 14.94 12.05
CA ASP A 36 -11.75 14.39 13.41
C ASP A 36 -13.12 13.79 13.76
N GLU A 37 -14.22 14.46 13.37
CA GLU A 37 -15.58 13.96 13.60
C GLU A 37 -15.87 12.64 12.87
N ILE A 38 -15.39 12.49 11.63
CA ILE A 38 -15.57 11.25 10.86
C ILE A 38 -14.75 10.12 11.44
N VAL A 39 -13.53 10.41 11.89
CA VAL A 39 -12.67 9.42 12.55
C VAL A 39 -13.31 8.96 13.86
N GLU A 40 -13.90 9.86 14.64
CA GLU A 40 -14.61 9.53 15.87
C GLU A 40 -15.81 8.59 15.58
N LYS A 41 -16.65 8.92 14.60
CA LYS A 41 -17.76 8.05 14.16
C LYS A 41 -17.28 6.68 13.66
N ALA A 42 -16.12 6.63 13.00
CA ALA A 42 -15.51 5.38 12.54
C ALA A 42 -15.01 4.52 13.70
N CYS A 43 -14.42 5.15 14.73
CA CYS A 43 -14.01 4.47 15.96
C CYS A 43 -15.21 3.88 16.70
N GLU A 44 -16.30 4.64 16.85
CA GLU A 44 -17.53 4.13 17.48
C GLU A 44 -18.12 2.95 16.71
N LEU A 45 -18.14 3.02 15.37
CA LEU A 45 -18.59 1.92 14.52
C LEU A 45 -17.72 0.66 14.72
N TYR A 46 -16.41 0.83 14.78
CA TYR A 46 -15.47 -0.25 15.03
C TYR A 46 -15.66 -0.88 16.42
N ASP A 47 -15.84 -0.05 17.46
CA ASP A 47 -16.04 -0.54 18.82
C ASP A 47 -17.35 -1.34 18.95
N ARG A 48 -18.44 -0.89 18.32
CA ARG A 48 -19.70 -1.66 18.25
C ARG A 48 -19.54 -2.98 17.50
N PHE A 49 -18.78 -2.97 16.40
CA PHE A 49 -18.48 -4.18 15.65
C PHE A 49 -17.66 -5.18 16.49
N VAL A 50 -16.63 -4.72 17.20
CA VAL A 50 -15.81 -5.56 18.09
C VAL A 50 -16.62 -6.08 19.28
N ALA A 51 -17.57 -5.29 19.80
CA ALA A 51 -18.52 -5.72 20.82
C ALA A 51 -19.54 -6.77 20.33
N GLY A 52 -19.60 -7.03 19.01
CA GLY A 52 -20.53 -7.97 18.39
C GLY A 52 -21.95 -7.40 18.21
N GLU A 53 -22.12 -6.08 18.37
CA GLU A 53 -23.40 -5.39 18.24
C GLU A 53 -23.75 -5.11 16.77
N GLU A 54 -22.76 -5.10 15.88
CA GLU A 54 -22.94 -4.96 14.44
C GLU A 54 -22.38 -6.15 13.65
N THR A 55 -23.08 -6.52 12.58
CA THR A 55 -22.65 -7.56 11.64
C THR A 55 -21.75 -6.98 10.56
N THR A 56 -20.91 -7.81 9.94
CA THR A 56 -20.03 -7.39 8.83
C THR A 56 -20.81 -6.72 7.70
N GLU A 57 -21.99 -7.23 7.37
CA GLU A 57 -22.88 -6.68 6.33
C GLU A 57 -23.43 -5.29 6.70
N SER A 58 -23.71 -5.05 7.99
CA SER A 58 -24.15 -3.73 8.49
C SER A 58 -23.04 -2.69 8.36
N VAL A 59 -21.82 -3.07 8.72
CA VAL A 59 -20.65 -2.19 8.66
C VAL A 59 -20.30 -1.84 7.21
N GLU A 60 -20.34 -2.81 6.30
CA GLU A 60 -20.06 -2.59 4.87
C GLU A 60 -21.06 -1.62 4.20
N GLN A 61 -22.32 -1.62 4.65
CA GLN A 61 -23.35 -0.71 4.14
C GLN A 61 -23.36 0.66 4.83
N SER A 62 -22.51 0.85 5.84
CA SER A 62 -22.44 2.09 6.59
C SER A 62 -22.03 3.26 5.69
N SER A 63 -22.79 4.35 5.76
CA SER A 63 -22.46 5.60 5.07
C SER A 63 -21.10 6.17 5.50
N ILE A 64 -20.65 5.84 6.71
CA ILE A 64 -19.38 6.30 7.29
C ILE A 64 -18.20 5.81 6.44
N LEU A 65 -18.19 4.54 6.01
CA LEU A 65 -17.10 4.00 5.19
C LEU A 65 -17.05 4.65 3.80
N SER A 66 -18.22 4.90 3.20
CA SER A 66 -18.31 5.61 1.92
C SER A 66 -17.83 7.06 2.04
N GLU A 67 -18.14 7.72 3.15
CA GLU A 67 -17.72 9.09 3.43
C GLU A 67 -16.20 9.18 3.63
N ILE A 68 -15.61 8.28 4.42
CA ILE A 68 -14.15 8.15 4.59
C ILE A 68 -13.47 7.92 3.24
N ASN A 69 -13.98 6.98 2.44
CA ASN A 69 -13.40 6.69 1.13
C ASN A 69 -13.45 7.92 0.21
N THR A 70 -14.57 8.64 0.21
CA THR A 70 -14.74 9.86 -0.59
C THR A 70 -13.74 10.94 -0.19
N LYS A 71 -13.59 11.20 1.11
CA LYS A 71 -12.58 12.14 1.62
C LYS A 71 -11.16 11.71 1.30
N LEU A 72 -10.83 10.43 1.52
CA LEU A 72 -9.50 9.90 1.25
C LEU A 72 -9.12 10.04 -0.24
N VAL A 73 -10.05 9.78 -1.15
CA VAL A 73 -9.84 9.99 -2.59
C VAL A 73 -9.59 11.47 -2.89
N ALA A 74 -10.43 12.37 -2.38
CA ALA A 74 -10.28 13.81 -2.58
C ALA A 74 -8.94 14.35 -2.03
N THR A 75 -8.58 13.97 -0.79
CA THR A 75 -7.30 14.34 -0.17
C THR A 75 -6.13 13.80 -0.98
N LYS A 76 -6.20 12.55 -1.45
CA LYS A 76 -5.15 11.96 -2.29
C LYS A 76 -4.96 12.75 -3.59
N GLU A 77 -6.05 13.18 -4.24
CA GLU A 77 -5.98 14.00 -5.46
C GLU A 77 -5.31 15.36 -5.21
N ILE A 78 -5.60 16.00 -4.08
CA ILE A 78 -4.96 17.26 -3.67
C ILE A 78 -3.47 17.02 -3.40
N LEU A 79 -3.13 15.99 -2.64
CA LEU A 79 -1.75 15.66 -2.27
C LEU A 79 -0.89 15.31 -3.48
N CYS A 80 -1.43 14.65 -4.49
CA CYS A 80 -0.71 14.33 -5.72
C CYS A 80 -0.19 15.55 -6.50
N LYS A 81 -0.71 16.77 -6.21
CA LYS A 81 -0.23 18.02 -6.84
C LYS A 81 1.18 18.41 -6.39
N SER A 82 1.59 18.01 -5.18
CA SER A 82 2.94 18.27 -4.67
C SER A 82 3.88 17.11 -4.98
N ARG A 83 5.09 17.42 -5.44
CA ARG A 83 6.12 16.40 -5.73
C ARG A 83 6.48 15.58 -4.49
N THR A 84 6.61 16.22 -3.33
CA THR A 84 6.98 15.53 -2.07
C THR A 84 5.86 14.64 -1.58
N SER A 85 4.61 15.11 -1.60
CA SER A 85 3.45 14.31 -1.19
C SER A 85 3.21 13.14 -2.14
N SER A 86 3.37 13.34 -3.45
CA SER A 86 3.31 12.27 -4.45
C SER A 86 4.41 11.21 -4.23
N LEU A 87 5.62 11.63 -3.83
CA LEU A 87 6.68 10.69 -3.46
C LEU A 87 6.27 9.81 -2.27
N TRP A 88 5.72 10.39 -1.20
CA TRP A 88 5.25 9.64 -0.03
C TRP A 88 4.09 8.70 -0.34
N LEU A 89 3.14 9.13 -1.18
CA LEU A 89 2.05 8.26 -1.63
C LEU A 89 2.57 7.07 -2.44
N ASN A 90 3.57 7.28 -3.30
CA ASN A 90 4.23 6.19 -4.01
C ASN A 90 4.99 5.27 -3.07
N PHE A 91 5.67 5.81 -2.05
CA PHE A 91 6.32 5.02 -1.02
C PHE A 91 5.34 4.12 -0.26
N CYS A 92 4.22 4.68 0.23
CA CYS A 92 3.16 3.89 0.87
C CYS A 92 2.58 2.81 -0.05
N ARG A 93 2.46 3.10 -1.35
CA ARG A 93 2.03 2.10 -2.33
C ARG A 93 3.06 0.97 -2.46
N MET A 94 4.35 1.28 -2.52
CA MET A 94 5.42 0.27 -2.56
C MET A 94 5.43 -0.61 -1.31
N THR A 95 5.29 -0.03 -0.12
CA THR A 95 5.26 -0.79 1.14
C THR A 95 4.03 -1.69 1.25
N ASN A 96 2.86 -1.22 0.77
CA ASN A 96 1.65 -2.04 0.72
C ASN A 96 1.81 -3.25 -0.22
N ILE A 97 2.40 -3.06 -1.40
CA ILE A 97 2.67 -4.16 -2.33
C ILE A 97 3.67 -5.16 -1.73
N LEU A 98 4.72 -4.67 -1.07
CA LEU A 98 5.67 -5.54 -0.36
C LEU A 98 4.99 -6.34 0.76
N SER A 99 4.12 -5.71 1.54
CA SER A 99 3.33 -6.39 2.57
C SER A 99 2.44 -7.48 1.96
N LYS A 100 1.73 -7.17 0.87
CA LYS A 100 0.90 -8.12 0.11
C LYS A 100 1.71 -9.33 -0.38
N PHE A 101 2.90 -9.09 -0.93
CA PHE A 101 3.82 -10.15 -1.33
C PHE A 101 4.26 -11.02 -0.14
N LEU A 102 4.65 -10.42 0.98
CA LEU A 102 5.03 -11.16 2.18
C LEU A 102 3.88 -12.01 2.75
N ILE A 103 2.64 -11.51 2.67
CA ILE A 103 1.44 -12.28 3.04
C ILE A 103 1.28 -13.47 2.10
N ALA A 104 1.44 -13.28 0.79
CA ALA A 104 1.38 -14.36 -0.19
C ALA A 104 2.40 -15.47 0.13
N GLU A 105 3.66 -15.09 0.38
CA GLU A 105 4.73 -16.03 0.73
C GLU A 105 4.47 -16.76 2.06
N ARG A 106 3.89 -16.10 3.06
CA ARG A 106 3.57 -16.74 4.36
C ARG A 106 2.38 -17.69 4.28
N THR A 107 1.39 -17.35 3.45
CA THR A 107 0.15 -18.11 3.31
C THR A 107 0.23 -19.16 2.19
N GLY A 108 1.28 -19.13 1.37
CA GLY A 108 1.34 -19.96 0.16
C GLY A 108 0.25 -19.59 -0.85
N ASN A 109 -0.21 -18.34 -0.86
CA ASN A 109 -1.26 -17.92 -1.78
C ASN A 109 -0.65 -17.54 -3.14
N TRP A 110 -0.76 -18.45 -4.10
CA TRP A 110 -0.17 -18.30 -5.42
C TRP A 110 -0.74 -17.14 -6.25
N ASP A 111 -2.05 -16.90 -6.19
CA ASP A 111 -2.66 -15.81 -6.98
C ASP A 111 -2.24 -14.45 -6.41
N LEU A 112 -2.17 -14.35 -5.08
CA LEU A 112 -1.70 -13.16 -4.39
C LEU A 112 -0.23 -12.86 -4.69
N HIS A 113 0.59 -13.91 -4.78
CA HIS A 113 1.99 -13.84 -5.19
C HIS A 113 2.12 -13.23 -6.59
N LEU A 114 1.46 -13.80 -7.59
CA LEU A 114 1.52 -13.28 -8.97
C LEU A 114 0.98 -11.85 -9.08
N SER A 115 -0.15 -11.57 -8.42
CA SER A 115 -0.74 -10.22 -8.39
C SER A 115 0.22 -9.19 -7.80
N SER A 116 0.91 -9.53 -6.70
CA SER A 116 1.85 -8.60 -6.07
C SER A 116 3.10 -8.35 -6.93
N ILE A 117 3.66 -9.37 -7.60
CA ILE A 117 4.78 -9.19 -8.53
C ILE A 117 4.37 -8.32 -9.72
N GLN A 118 3.16 -8.51 -10.25
CA GLN A 118 2.63 -7.67 -11.33
C GLN A 118 2.51 -6.21 -10.89
N GLU A 119 2.07 -5.96 -9.67
CA GLU A 119 1.99 -4.60 -9.09
C GLU A 119 3.36 -3.96 -8.82
N MET A 120 4.42 -4.76 -8.59
CA MET A 120 5.79 -4.27 -8.42
C MET A 120 6.43 -3.77 -9.72
N LEU A 121 6.00 -4.27 -10.90
CA LEU A 121 6.65 -3.99 -12.19
C LEU A 121 6.88 -2.49 -12.47
N PRO A 122 5.89 -1.59 -12.32
CA PRO A 122 6.09 -0.16 -12.59
C PRO A 122 7.19 0.46 -11.72
N PHE A 123 7.38 -0.04 -10.49
CA PHE A 123 8.39 0.46 -9.57
C PHE A 123 9.80 0.00 -9.93
N PHE A 124 9.96 -1.22 -10.45
CA PHE A 124 11.26 -1.66 -10.98
C PHE A 124 11.71 -0.80 -12.16
N VAL A 125 10.78 -0.46 -13.07
CA VAL A 125 11.07 0.42 -14.20
C VAL A 125 11.38 1.83 -13.72
N ALA A 126 10.55 2.39 -12.83
CA ALA A 126 10.73 3.74 -12.30
C ALA A 126 12.04 3.92 -11.51
N ALA A 127 12.50 2.88 -10.81
CA ALA A 127 13.78 2.89 -10.08
C ALA A 127 15.01 2.61 -10.97
N GLY A 128 14.83 2.39 -12.29
CA GLY A 128 15.93 2.04 -13.19
C GLY A 128 16.43 0.60 -13.07
N HIS A 129 15.70 -0.25 -12.33
CA HIS A 129 15.98 -1.67 -12.15
C HIS A 129 15.47 -2.51 -13.33
N ASN A 130 15.87 -2.14 -14.55
CA ASN A 130 15.36 -2.71 -15.80
C ASN A 130 15.59 -4.24 -15.91
N LEU A 131 16.69 -4.76 -15.36
CA LEU A 131 16.95 -6.20 -15.33
C LEU A 131 15.91 -6.95 -14.48
N TYR A 132 15.54 -6.38 -13.33
CA TYR A 132 14.48 -6.93 -12.47
C TYR A 132 13.11 -6.81 -13.11
N ALA A 133 12.81 -5.67 -13.75
CA ALA A 133 11.56 -5.50 -14.50
C ALA A 133 11.43 -6.56 -15.61
N LYS A 134 12.49 -6.79 -16.37
CA LYS A 134 12.51 -7.78 -17.46
C LYS A 134 12.37 -9.20 -16.92
N SER A 135 13.14 -9.57 -15.89
CA SER A 135 13.07 -10.91 -15.32
C SER A 135 11.70 -11.19 -14.69
N ALA A 136 11.14 -10.24 -13.94
CA ALA A 136 9.81 -10.35 -13.36
C ALA A 136 8.72 -10.47 -14.43
N TYR A 137 8.82 -9.71 -15.53
CA TYR A 137 7.87 -9.80 -16.64
C TYR A 137 7.89 -11.16 -17.33
N VAL A 138 9.10 -11.70 -17.62
CA VAL A 138 9.26 -13.04 -18.21
C VAL A 138 8.71 -14.10 -17.26
N TYR A 139 9.05 -13.99 -15.97
CA TYR A 139 8.53 -14.89 -14.93
C TYR A 139 7.00 -14.88 -14.90
N LEU A 140 6.36 -13.71 -14.83
CA LEU A 140 4.90 -13.60 -14.83
C LEU A 140 4.26 -14.24 -16.07
N SER A 141 4.85 -14.00 -17.24
CA SER A 141 4.36 -14.58 -18.51
C SER A 141 4.40 -16.12 -18.48
N MET A 142 5.47 -16.69 -17.92
CA MET A 142 5.58 -18.15 -17.74
C MET A 142 4.59 -18.67 -16.71
N MET A 143 4.47 -17.98 -15.57
CA MET A 143 3.60 -18.40 -14.47
C MET A 143 2.10 -18.31 -14.81
N GLN A 144 1.70 -17.37 -15.67
CA GLN A 144 0.31 -17.26 -16.17
C GLN A 144 -0.08 -18.43 -17.08
N ARG A 145 0.88 -19.05 -17.77
CA ARG A 145 0.67 -20.23 -18.61
C ARG A 145 0.89 -21.54 -17.88
N LEU A 146 1.28 -21.50 -16.60
CA LEU A 146 1.71 -22.67 -15.83
C LEU A 146 0.64 -23.77 -15.79
N GLU A 147 -0.64 -23.40 -15.73
CA GLU A 147 -1.76 -24.34 -15.76
C GLU A 147 -1.79 -25.19 -17.03
N ILE A 148 -1.42 -24.61 -18.18
CA ILE A 148 -1.42 -25.26 -19.49
C ILE A 148 -0.11 -26.01 -19.70
N ASP A 149 1.02 -25.35 -19.44
CA ASP A 149 2.34 -25.88 -19.75
C ASP A 149 2.75 -26.99 -18.75
N HIS A 150 2.38 -26.85 -17.47
CA HIS A 150 2.78 -27.75 -16.38
C HIS A 150 1.67 -27.89 -15.30
N PRO A 151 0.55 -28.59 -15.60
CA PRO A 151 -0.61 -28.66 -14.72
C PRO A 151 -0.32 -29.25 -13.33
N GLU A 152 0.58 -30.22 -13.21
CA GLU A 152 0.99 -30.78 -11.91
C GLU A 152 1.71 -29.74 -11.04
N VAL A 153 2.60 -28.94 -11.64
CA VAL A 153 3.31 -27.87 -10.92
C VAL A 153 2.33 -26.79 -10.50
N TYR A 154 1.41 -26.41 -11.39
CA TYR A 154 0.34 -25.48 -11.08
C TYR A 154 -0.50 -25.95 -9.88
N ARG A 155 -0.90 -27.23 -9.84
CA ARG A 155 -1.64 -27.81 -8.72
C ARG A 155 -0.87 -27.72 -7.40
N HIS A 156 0.43 -28.01 -7.42
CA HIS A 156 1.28 -27.86 -6.23
C HIS A 156 1.44 -26.39 -5.80
N PHE A 157 1.56 -25.47 -6.76
CA PHE A 157 1.69 -24.05 -6.45
C PHE A 157 0.40 -23.49 -5.85
N LYS A 158 -0.76 -23.86 -6.41
CA LYS A 158 -2.09 -23.54 -5.87
C LYS A 158 -2.33 -24.13 -4.49
N ALA A 159 -1.74 -25.29 -4.17
CA ALA A 159 -1.74 -25.86 -2.83
C ALA A 159 -0.74 -25.17 -1.87
N GLY A 160 -0.03 -24.14 -2.31
CA GLY A 160 0.94 -23.40 -1.50
C GLY A 160 2.31 -24.06 -1.35
N HIS A 161 2.61 -25.10 -2.13
CA HIS A 161 3.90 -25.81 -2.03
C HIS A 161 5.07 -25.07 -2.71
N HIS A 162 4.83 -23.87 -3.25
CA HIS A 162 5.89 -23.01 -3.80
C HIS A 162 6.68 -22.27 -2.72
N VAL A 163 6.17 -22.23 -1.48
CA VAL A 163 6.84 -21.59 -0.34
C VAL A 163 7.48 -22.62 0.57
N LEU A 164 8.72 -22.38 1.00
CA LEU A 164 9.43 -23.24 1.94
C LEU A 164 9.05 -22.85 3.38
N ARG A 165 8.25 -23.67 4.05
CA ARG A 165 7.88 -23.47 5.45
C ARG A 165 8.77 -24.32 6.35
N ARG A 166 9.32 -23.71 7.42
CA ARG A 166 10.10 -24.43 8.44
C ARG A 166 9.22 -25.09 9.51
N THR A 167 7.96 -24.67 9.67
CA THR A 167 7.01 -25.20 10.68
C THR A 167 5.54 -25.03 10.25
N ASP A 168 4.69 -26.01 10.55
CA ASP A 168 3.28 -26.10 10.13
C ASP A 168 2.32 -25.40 11.10
N ARG A 169 2.61 -24.14 11.43
CA ARG A 169 1.87 -23.42 12.47
C ARG A 169 0.43 -23.00 12.08
N PHE A 170 -0.01 -23.26 10.84
CA PHE A 170 -1.32 -22.81 10.32
C PHE A 170 -2.18 -23.94 9.71
N GLU A 171 -1.82 -25.22 9.83
CA GLU A 171 -2.59 -26.34 9.23
C GLU A 171 -3.79 -26.82 10.07
N LYS A 172 -4.35 -25.99 10.95
CA LYS A 172 -5.55 -26.40 11.71
C LYS A 172 -6.57 -25.27 11.81
N GLN A 173 -7.61 -25.36 10.97
CA GLN A 173 -9.02 -25.37 11.37
C GLN A 173 -9.88 -25.97 10.26
#